data_AF-A0A9W3L9Z2-F1
#
_entry.id   AF-A0A9W3L9Z2-F1
#
_cell.length_a   1.000
_cell.length_b   1.000
_cell.length_c   1.000
_cell.angle_alpha   90.00
_cell.angle_beta   90.00
_cell.angle_gamma   90.00
#
_symmetry.space_group_name_H-M   'P 1'
#
loop_
_entity.id
_entity.type
_entity.pdbx_description
1 polymer ?
#
loop_
_entity_poly.entity_id
_entity_poly.type
_entity_poly.pdbx_seq_one_letter_code
_entity_poly.pdbx_strand_id
1 'polypeptide(L)'
;MYQANIDSDFSKVKIAEEEKPENRKKTKMESGREVWPRDPKKAKQAIKQAEFKCEIDDTHETFVSEASRKNYMEAHHLIPLRMQHDFENSLDVVGNIVSICPNCHRLIHYGRDKDKKKVLELLFEQRKDSLKKFGIEVSLKELFGYYGILK
;
A
#
# COMPACT_ATOMS: atom_id res chain seq x y z
N MET A 1 -14.60 9.87 0.17
CA MET A 1 -15.06 8.90 1.20
C MET A 1 -13.93 7.99 1.68
N TYR A 2 -13.17 7.29 0.80
CA TYR A 2 -12.09 6.38 1.23
C TYR A 2 -10.95 7.06 2.02
N GLN A 3 -10.35 8.12 1.47
CA GLN A 3 -9.25 8.84 2.14
C GLN A 3 -9.68 9.43 3.49
N ALA A 4 -10.86 10.05 3.54
CA ALA A 4 -11.46 10.53 4.80
C ALA A 4 -11.66 9.43 5.85
N ASN A 5 -11.89 8.18 5.43
CA ASN A 5 -11.98 7.05 6.36
C ASN A 5 -10.60 6.64 6.91
N ILE A 6 -9.51 6.83 6.14
CA ILE A 6 -8.13 6.60 6.60
C ILE A 6 -7.72 7.74 7.55
N ASP A 7 -8.03 8.98 7.20
CA ASP A 7 -7.70 10.19 7.97
C ASP A 7 -8.65 10.43 9.17
N SER A 8 -9.16 9.35 9.75
CA SER A 8 -9.99 9.39 10.96
C SER A 8 -9.34 8.58 12.08
N ASP A 9 -9.94 8.61 13.28
CA ASP A 9 -9.39 8.04 14.51
C ASP A 9 -8.70 6.66 14.36
N PHE A 10 -7.48 6.56 14.91
CA PHE A 10 -6.64 5.35 14.93
C PHE A 10 -6.73 4.55 16.25
N SER A 11 -7.45 5.07 17.27
CA SER A 11 -7.51 4.48 18.62
C SER A 11 -7.98 3.03 18.62
N LYS A 12 -8.95 2.70 17.76
CA LYS A 12 -9.56 1.36 17.66
C LYS A 12 -8.92 0.45 16.61
N VAL A 13 -7.85 0.88 15.95
CA VAL A 13 -7.18 0.07 14.92
C VAL A 13 -6.46 -1.09 15.61
N LYS A 14 -6.91 -2.31 15.32
CA LYS A 14 -6.26 -3.55 15.76
C LYS A 14 -5.26 -4.00 14.70
N ILE A 15 -4.17 -4.60 15.15
CA ILE A 15 -3.23 -5.29 14.28
C ILE A 15 -3.69 -6.74 14.18
N ALA A 16 -3.95 -7.22 12.96
CA ALA A 16 -4.29 -8.61 12.74
C ALA A 16 -3.13 -9.51 13.18
N GLU A 17 -3.45 -10.60 13.86
CA GLU A 17 -2.47 -11.54 14.43
C GLU A 17 -1.89 -12.50 13.38
N GLU A 18 -2.58 -12.67 12.24
CA GLU A 18 -2.22 -13.63 11.20
C GLU A 18 -2.17 -12.97 9.81
N GLU A 19 -1.12 -13.29 9.06
CA GLU A 19 -1.02 -13.02 7.62
C GLU A 19 -1.45 -14.28 6.87
N LYS A 20 -2.62 -14.25 6.22
CA LYS A 20 -3.15 -15.38 5.46
C LYS A 20 -3.90 -14.92 4.21
N PRO A 21 -3.98 -15.76 3.16
CA PRO A 21 -4.65 -15.38 1.92
C PRO A 21 -6.10 -14.96 2.16
N GLU A 22 -6.54 -13.96 1.40
CA GLU A 22 -7.91 -13.50 1.40
C GLU A 22 -8.49 -13.62 -0.01
N ASN A 23 -9.74 -14.08 -0.13
CA ASN A 23 -10.41 -14.14 -1.43
C ASN A 23 -10.65 -12.73 -1.98
N ARG A 24 -10.39 -12.52 -3.28
CA ARG A 24 -10.74 -11.26 -3.95
C ARG A 24 -12.24 -11.00 -3.89
N LYS A 25 -12.62 -9.77 -3.57
CA LYS A 25 -14.03 -9.32 -3.54
C LYS A 25 -14.50 -9.05 -4.96
N LYS A 26 -15.82 -9.12 -5.21
CA LYS A 26 -16.38 -8.63 -6.47
C LYS A 26 -16.13 -7.13 -6.62
N THR A 27 -15.94 -6.71 -7.86
CA THR A 27 -15.87 -5.31 -8.24
C THR A 27 -17.18 -4.59 -7.92
N LYS A 28 -17.10 -3.26 -7.77
CA LYS A 28 -18.26 -2.39 -7.58
C LYS A 28 -18.24 -1.25 -8.59
N MET A 29 -19.40 -0.68 -8.89
CA MET A 29 -19.51 0.53 -9.71
C MET A 29 -19.31 1.77 -8.84
N GLU A 30 -18.38 2.64 -9.24
CA GLU A 30 -18.12 3.92 -8.59
C GLU A 30 -17.91 4.99 -9.67
N SER A 31 -18.76 6.03 -9.67
CA SER A 31 -18.75 7.11 -10.68
C SER A 31 -18.70 6.61 -12.14
N GLY A 32 -19.47 5.55 -12.45
CA GLY A 32 -19.55 4.98 -13.80
C GLY A 32 -18.37 4.08 -14.20
N ARG A 33 -17.45 3.77 -13.28
CA ARG A 33 -16.32 2.85 -13.53
C ARG A 33 -16.37 1.65 -12.60
N GLU A 34 -15.96 0.50 -13.11
CA GLU A 34 -15.76 -0.70 -12.30
C GLU A 34 -14.46 -0.57 -11.49
N VAL A 35 -14.56 -0.74 -10.17
CA VAL A 35 -13.43 -0.59 -9.25
C VAL A 35 -13.36 -1.73 -8.26
N TRP A 36 -12.15 -2.14 -7.91
CA TRP A 36 -11.90 -3.08 -6.82
C TRP A 36 -12.13 -2.39 -5.47
N PRO A 37 -12.94 -2.98 -4.56
CA PRO A 37 -13.20 -2.39 -3.26
C PRO A 37 -11.95 -2.38 -2.38
N ARG A 38 -11.81 -1.33 -1.56
CA ARG A 38 -10.70 -1.14 -0.62
C ARG A 38 -11.23 -1.09 0.80
N ASP A 39 -10.52 -1.72 1.73
CA ASP A 39 -10.81 -1.64 3.15
C ASP A 39 -9.90 -0.60 3.84
N PRO A 40 -10.44 0.55 4.30
CA PRO A 40 -9.63 1.57 4.97
C PRO A 40 -9.02 1.06 6.29
N LYS A 41 -9.56 -0.01 6.90
CA LYS A 41 -8.97 -0.60 8.11
C LYS A 41 -7.59 -1.20 7.84
N LYS A 42 -7.40 -1.80 6.66
CA LYS A 42 -6.11 -2.39 6.25
C LYS A 42 -5.07 -1.31 6.01
N ALA A 43 -5.46 -0.21 5.36
CA ALA A 43 -4.62 0.97 5.20
C ALA A 43 -4.18 1.56 6.56
N LYS A 44 -5.14 1.76 7.48
CA LYS A 44 -4.82 2.23 8.84
C LYS A 44 -3.91 1.26 9.60
N GLN A 45 -4.16 -0.05 9.46
CA GLN A 45 -3.32 -1.07 10.10
C GLN A 45 -1.89 -1.00 9.59
N ALA A 46 -1.67 -0.89 8.28
CA ALA A 46 -0.34 -0.77 7.69
C ALA A 46 0.40 0.49 8.20
N ILE A 47 -0.26 1.64 8.21
CA ILE A 47 0.31 2.89 8.76
C ILE A 47 0.66 2.74 10.25
N LYS A 48 -0.23 2.12 11.04
CA LYS A 48 0.00 1.90 12.47
C LYS A 48 1.13 0.90 12.74
N GLN A 49 1.23 -0.16 11.94
CA GLN A 49 2.32 -1.15 12.01
C GLN A 49 3.68 -0.53 11.68
N ALA A 50 3.71 0.41 10.73
CA ALA A 50 4.90 1.19 10.40
C ALA A 50 5.18 2.33 11.40
N GLU A 51 4.49 2.36 12.55
CA GLU A 51 4.65 3.37 13.59
C GLU A 51 4.48 4.82 13.09
N PHE A 52 3.66 5.03 12.06
CA PHE A 52 3.50 6.33 11.39
C PHE A 52 4.81 6.88 10.80
N LYS A 53 5.71 5.99 10.37
CA LYS A 53 6.95 6.33 9.66
C LYS A 53 6.82 5.97 8.18
N CYS A 54 7.69 6.57 7.37
CA CYS A 54 7.81 6.20 5.96
C CYS A 54 8.71 4.98 5.83
N GLU A 55 8.25 3.96 5.13
CA GLU A 55 8.98 2.69 4.97
C GLU A 55 10.12 2.76 3.93
N ILE A 56 10.27 3.90 3.24
CA ILE A 56 11.41 4.17 2.36
C ILE A 56 12.56 4.83 3.13
N ASP A 57 12.23 5.74 4.05
CA ASP A 57 13.19 6.44 4.91
C ASP A 57 12.44 6.89 6.17
N ASP A 58 12.83 6.35 7.33
CA ASP A 58 12.13 6.57 8.59
C ASP A 58 12.41 7.94 9.22
N THR A 59 13.37 8.70 8.66
CA THR A 59 13.70 10.07 9.06
C THR A 59 12.79 11.12 8.40
N HIS A 60 11.98 10.72 7.42
CA HIS A 60 11.06 11.64 6.76
C HIS A 60 9.97 12.17 7.70
N GLU A 61 9.99 13.48 7.91
CA GLU A 61 8.97 14.21 8.66
C GLU A 61 7.91 14.83 7.74
N THR A 62 6.69 14.91 8.27
CA THR A 62 5.55 15.61 7.69
C THR A 62 4.79 16.32 8.82
N PHE A 63 3.64 16.93 8.52
CA PHE A 63 2.82 17.56 9.55
C PHE A 63 2.23 16.52 10.52
N VAL A 64 1.89 16.96 11.73
CA VAL A 64 1.18 16.13 12.71
C VAL A 64 -0.28 16.00 12.30
N SER A 65 -0.73 14.77 12.05
CA SER A 65 -2.11 14.45 11.73
C SER A 65 -3.01 14.60 12.95
N GLU A 66 -4.14 15.29 12.78
CA GLU A 66 -5.19 15.40 13.80
C GLU A 66 -5.72 14.02 14.21
N ALA A 67 -5.86 13.11 13.24
CA ALA A 67 -6.49 11.81 13.42
C ALA A 67 -5.64 10.80 14.20
N SER A 68 -4.32 10.84 14.03
CA SER A 68 -3.39 9.94 14.72
C SER A 68 -2.62 10.62 15.85
N ARG A 69 -2.55 11.96 15.87
CA ARG A 69 -1.63 12.77 16.70
C ARG A 69 -0.16 12.39 16.47
N LYS A 70 0.16 11.89 15.28
CA LYS A 70 1.49 11.43 14.85
C LYS A 70 1.81 12.02 13.47
N ASN A 71 3.01 11.75 12.97
CA ASN A 71 3.45 12.10 11.63
C ASN A 71 2.43 11.62 10.58
N TYR A 72 2.07 12.45 9.60
CA TYR A 72 1.13 12.08 8.53
C TYR A 72 1.78 11.15 7.51
N MET A 73 1.09 10.06 7.16
CA MET A 73 1.54 9.08 6.18
C MET A 73 0.38 8.68 5.28
N GLU A 74 0.70 8.34 4.03
CA GLU A 74 -0.23 7.83 3.04
C GLU A 74 -0.06 6.32 2.90
N ALA A 75 -1.17 5.59 2.85
CA ALA A 75 -1.18 4.17 2.54
C ALA A 75 -1.14 3.98 1.01
N HIS A 76 -0.22 3.15 0.54
CA HIS A 76 -0.06 2.87 -0.88
C HIS A 76 0.07 1.36 -1.11
N HIS A 77 -0.76 0.81 -2.00
CA HIS A 77 -0.62 -0.59 -2.42
C HIS A 77 0.63 -0.76 -3.27
N LEU A 78 1.58 -1.59 -2.85
CA LEU A 78 2.84 -1.87 -3.57
C LEU A 78 2.56 -2.52 -4.92
N ILE A 79 1.71 -3.55 -4.97
CA ILE A 79 1.12 -4.05 -6.21
C ILE A 79 -0.18 -3.28 -6.43
N PRO A 80 -0.31 -2.48 -7.51
CA PRO A 80 -1.50 -1.67 -7.73
C PRO A 80 -2.76 -2.54 -7.87
N LEU A 81 -3.85 -2.16 -7.17
CA LEU A 81 -5.12 -2.91 -7.21
C LEU A 81 -5.73 -3.06 -8.61
N ARG A 82 -5.36 -2.21 -9.58
CA ARG A 82 -5.77 -2.38 -10.98
C ARG A 82 -5.30 -3.72 -11.58
N MET A 83 -4.25 -4.31 -11.02
CA MET A 83 -3.70 -5.60 -11.45
C MET A 83 -4.43 -6.79 -10.80
N GLN A 84 -5.47 -6.57 -9.97
CA GLN A 84 -6.15 -7.63 -9.22
C GLN A 84 -6.72 -8.77 -10.09
N HIS A 85 -6.99 -8.53 -11.38
CA HIS A 85 -7.41 -9.59 -12.31
C HIS A 85 -6.33 -10.67 -12.50
N ASP A 86 -5.05 -10.31 -12.37
CA ASP A 86 -3.89 -11.20 -12.54
C ASP A 86 -3.62 -12.06 -11.30
N PHE A 87 -4.37 -11.85 -10.20
CA PHE A 87 -4.18 -12.53 -8.93
C PHE A 87 -5.46 -13.24 -8.49
N GLU A 88 -5.29 -14.47 -8.00
CA GLU A 88 -6.38 -15.26 -7.39
C GLU A 88 -6.79 -14.68 -6.04
N ASN A 89 -5.79 -14.36 -5.21
CA ASN A 89 -5.97 -13.76 -3.89
C ASN A 89 -6.10 -12.23 -3.96
N SER A 90 -6.73 -11.64 -2.94
CA SER A 90 -6.95 -10.21 -2.81
C SER A 90 -5.63 -9.46 -2.67
N LEU A 91 -5.42 -8.45 -3.51
CA LEU A 91 -4.33 -7.48 -3.39
C LEU A 91 -4.60 -6.42 -2.32
N ASP A 92 -5.85 -6.24 -1.89
CA ASP A 92 -6.19 -5.36 -0.77
C ASP A 92 -5.93 -6.10 0.55
N VAL A 93 -4.66 -6.31 0.88
CA VAL A 93 -4.17 -6.97 2.11
C VAL A 93 -3.07 -6.14 2.74
N VAL A 94 -2.90 -6.24 4.06
CA VAL A 94 -1.93 -5.40 4.79
C VAL A 94 -0.50 -5.62 4.29
N GLY A 95 -0.12 -6.86 3.94
CA GLY A 95 1.19 -7.17 3.38
C GLY A 95 1.50 -6.53 2.02
N ASN A 96 0.48 -6.06 1.30
CA ASN A 96 0.62 -5.33 0.05
C ASN A 96 0.49 -3.81 0.23
N ILE A 97 0.27 -3.30 1.44
CA ILE A 97 0.13 -1.86 1.70
C ILE A 97 1.37 -1.36 2.43
N VAL A 98 1.96 -0.27 1.93
CA VAL A 98 3.07 0.42 2.56
C VAL A 98 2.65 1.77 3.12
N SER A 99 3.27 2.18 4.21
CA SER A 99 3.17 3.51 4.82
C SER A 99 4.28 4.40 4.28
N ILE A 100 3.94 5.47 3.56
CA ILE A 100 4.92 6.35 2.93
C ILE A 100 4.55 7.82 3.11
N CYS A 101 5.55 8.70 3.15
CA CYS A 101 5.29 10.14 3.18
C CYS A 101 4.75 10.62 1.81
N PRO A 102 4.07 11.77 1.75
CA PRO A 102 3.51 12.29 0.50
C PRO A 102 4.55 12.47 -0.62
N ASN A 103 5.79 12.87 -0.28
CA ASN A 103 6.86 13.03 -1.26
C ASN A 103 7.27 11.70 -1.89
N CYS A 104 7.45 10.66 -1.07
CA CYS A 104 7.77 9.31 -1.55
C CYS A 104 6.63 8.70 -2.35
N HIS A 105 5.38 8.95 -1.97
CA HIS A 105 4.23 8.51 -2.76
C HIS A 105 4.22 9.13 -4.16
N ARG A 106 4.49 10.43 -4.27
CA ARG A 106 4.62 11.09 -5.57
C ARG A 106 5.86 10.63 -6.35
N LEU A 107 6.97 10.34 -5.67
CA LEU A 107 8.18 9.77 -6.30
C LEU A 107 7.88 8.44 -7.00
N ILE A 108 7.15 7.53 -6.35
CA ILE A 108 6.78 6.23 -6.92
C ILE A 108 5.97 6.38 -8.22
N HIS A 109 5.06 7.36 -8.28
CA HIS A 109 4.18 7.55 -9.43
C HIS A 109 4.77 8.44 -10.54
N TYR A 110 5.50 9.49 -10.18
CA TYR A 110 5.90 10.57 -11.09
C TYR A 110 7.40 10.81 -11.17
N GLY A 111 8.20 10.10 -10.36
CA GLY A 111 9.65 10.20 -10.39
C GLY A 111 10.26 9.72 -11.71
N ARG A 112 11.58 9.89 -11.88
CA ARG A 112 12.30 9.26 -13.00
C ARG A 112 12.38 7.76 -12.75
N ASP A 113 12.41 6.97 -13.81
CA ASP A 113 12.43 5.50 -13.69
C ASP A 113 13.57 4.98 -12.82
N LYS A 114 14.77 5.58 -12.88
CA LYS A 114 15.88 5.20 -11.99
C LYS A 114 15.58 5.42 -10.50
N ASP A 115 14.84 6.47 -10.17
CA ASP A 115 14.51 6.81 -8.78
C ASP A 115 13.35 5.92 -8.30
N LYS A 116 12.35 5.66 -9.18
CA LYS A 116 11.29 4.68 -8.91
C LYS A 116 11.85 3.28 -8.68
N LYS A 117 12.78 2.81 -9.53
CA LYS A 117 13.41 1.49 -9.40
C LYS A 117 14.02 1.29 -8.02
N LYS A 118 14.81 2.26 -7.57
CA LYS A 118 15.46 2.23 -6.26
C LYS A 118 14.47 2.06 -5.10
N VAL A 119 13.38 2.84 -5.09
CA VAL A 119 12.40 2.75 -3.99
C VAL A 119 11.50 1.52 -4.10
N LEU A 120 11.13 1.09 -5.31
CA LEU A 120 10.33 -0.11 -5.52
C LEU A 120 11.11 -1.39 -5.19
N GLU A 121 12.42 -1.43 -5.48
CA GLU A 121 13.32 -2.52 -5.05
C GLU A 121 13.35 -2.66 -3.53
N LEU A 122 13.54 -1.54 -2.83
CA LEU A 122 13.53 -1.50 -1.37
C LEU A 122 12.22 -2.03 -0.79
N LEU A 123 11.08 -1.50 -1.26
CA LEU A 123 9.77 -1.90 -0.77
C LEU A 123 9.43 -3.35 -1.13
N PHE A 124 9.82 -3.81 -2.32
CA PHE A 124 9.66 -5.22 -2.71
C PHE A 124 10.41 -6.15 -1.76
N GLU A 125 11.66 -5.82 -1.45
CA GLU A 125 12.47 -6.65 -0.57
C GLU A 125 11.92 -6.70 0.86
N GLN A 126 11.36 -5.59 1.35
CA GLN A 126 10.66 -5.54 2.64
C GLN A 126 9.34 -6.35 2.66
N ARG A 127 8.66 -6.50 1.52
CA ARG A 127 7.30 -7.07 1.46
C ARG A 127 7.20 -8.48 0.89
N LYS A 128 8.19 -8.96 0.15
CA LYS A 128 8.12 -10.24 -0.59
C LYS A 128 7.68 -11.44 0.27
N ASP A 129 8.11 -11.52 1.52
CA ASP A 129 7.77 -12.65 2.39
C ASP A 129 6.34 -12.53 2.94
N SER A 130 5.88 -11.32 3.24
CA SER A 130 4.48 -11.07 3.62
C SER A 130 3.55 -11.35 2.43
N LEU A 131 3.88 -10.87 1.23
CA LEU A 131 3.13 -11.16 0.00
C LEU A 131 2.94 -12.67 -0.23
N LYS A 132 4.01 -13.47 -0.06
CA LYS A 132 3.92 -14.94 -0.15
C LYS A 132 2.96 -15.55 0.86
N LYS A 133 2.95 -15.08 2.11
CA LYS A 133 2.00 -15.56 3.14
C LYS A 133 0.54 -15.22 2.79
N PHE A 134 0.30 -14.11 2.07
CA PHE A 134 -1.00 -13.78 1.51
C PHE A 134 -1.32 -14.54 0.20
N GLY A 135 -0.45 -15.45 -0.25
CA GLY A 135 -0.62 -16.19 -1.49
C GLY A 135 -0.51 -15.31 -2.74
N ILE A 136 0.33 -14.27 -2.67
CA ILE A 136 0.59 -13.32 -3.75
C ILE A 136 2.03 -13.53 -4.22
N GLU A 137 2.19 -13.99 -5.45
CA GLU A 137 3.48 -14.17 -6.10
C GLU A 137 3.67 -13.10 -7.17
N VAL A 138 4.79 -12.37 -7.09
CA VAL A 138 5.17 -11.36 -8.08
C VAL A 138 6.69 -11.25 -8.09
N SER A 139 7.27 -11.13 -9.27
CA SER A 139 8.69 -10.83 -9.45
C SER A 139 8.95 -9.32 -9.44
N LEU A 140 10.16 -8.92 -9.08
CA LEU A 140 10.57 -7.51 -9.16
C LEU A 140 10.41 -6.92 -10.57
N LYS A 141 10.64 -7.75 -11.61
CA LYS A 141 10.46 -7.35 -13.01
C LYS A 141 8.99 -7.04 -13.33
N GLU A 142 8.05 -7.85 -12.85
CA GLU A 142 6.62 -7.61 -13.02
C GLU A 142 6.19 -6.36 -12.26
N LEU A 143 6.65 -6.19 -11.02
CA LEU A 143 6.39 -5.00 -10.23
C LEU A 143 6.82 -3.73 -10.98
N PHE A 144 8.03 -3.70 -11.54
CA PHE A 144 8.47 -2.58 -12.39
C PHE A 144 7.56 -2.35 -13.60
N GLY A 145 7.13 -3.43 -14.26
CA GLY A 145 6.15 -3.36 -15.34
C GLY A 145 4.84 -2.67 -14.91
N TYR A 146 4.35 -2.96 -13.70
CA TYR A 146 3.13 -2.33 -13.16
C TYR A 146 3.26 -0.82 -12.94
N TYR A 147 4.48 -0.31 -12.77
CA TYR A 147 4.79 1.13 -12.66
C TYR A 147 5.23 1.76 -13.99
N GLY A 148 5.10 1.04 -15.11
CA GLY A 148 5.47 1.53 -16.44
C GLY A 148 6.99 1.71 -16.62
N ILE A 149 7.79 1.05 -15.77
CA ILE A 149 9.24 1.09 -15.84
C ILE A 149 9.67 -0.01 -16.80
N LEU A 150 9.91 0.35 -18.06
CA LEU A 150 10.40 -0.58 -19.07
C LEU A 150 11.94 -0.62 -19.07
N LYS A 151 12.51 -1.68 -19.66
CA LYS A 151 13.95 -1.89 -19.74
C LYS A 151 14.64 -0.84 -20.59
#